data_AF-A0A2E4T3Q2-F1
#
_entry.id   AF-A0A2E4T3Q2-F1
#
_cell.length_a   1.000
_cell.length_b   1.000
_cell.length_c   1.000
_cell.angle_alpha   90.00
_cell.angle_beta   90.00
_cell.angle_gamma   90.00
#
_symmetry.space_group_name_H-M   'P 1'
#
loop_
_entity.id
_entity.type
_entity.pdbx_description
1 polymer ?
#
loop_
_entity_poly.entity_id
_entity_poly.type
_entity_poly.pdbx_seq_one_letter_code
_entity_poly.pdbx_strand_id
1 'polypeptide(L)'
;MDDGGDAPRLNNKQLAMVEKSLFELLRNQKSQVVPVELPVPSFWVSVGQLLHHLENELAETIRDKGMGAEAQMKSRRLGNIRTCISDLTRLRLNAFTQNAVLSNLMKSPQGDAMSSAAGFQSLDWQRHDAAERAFHAGIGHLVEKYKHEVSWNALQHGSSTETISAPKAVGHSPLTEFSEPQEEDSVVTTPAPVQPASSGNWDDPDMDEEDRIRQIDAFPNRATGASSPPAPPDPDEDDGLMRILILKDMDEPIISADGSEMVLTAGDVESCSSLIAETLIAAGLAEPAPL
;
A
#
# COMPACT_ATOMS: atom_id res chain seq x y z
N MET A 1 28.41 -17.29 9.93
CA MET A 1 29.42 -16.43 10.57
C MET A 1 28.68 -15.74 11.69
N ASP A 2 29.03 -16.16 12.90
CA ASP A 2 28.38 -15.88 14.17
C ASP A 2 28.75 -14.47 14.61
N ASP A 3 27.79 -13.55 14.57
CA ASP A 3 27.86 -12.29 15.32
C ASP A 3 26.51 -12.13 16.03
N GLY A 4 26.17 -13.13 16.84
CA GLY A 4 25.19 -12.98 17.90
C GLY A 4 25.79 -12.07 18.96
N GLY A 5 25.86 -10.77 18.67
CA GLY A 5 26.21 -9.75 19.65
C GLY A 5 25.29 -9.94 20.85
N ASP A 6 25.85 -10.44 21.95
CA ASP A 6 25.14 -10.77 23.18
C ASP A 6 24.60 -9.47 23.77
N ALA A 7 23.42 -9.07 23.31
CA ALA A 7 22.78 -7.85 23.74
C ALA A 7 22.53 -7.97 25.25
N PRO A 8 22.90 -6.96 26.05
CA PRO A 8 22.83 -7.03 27.49
C PRO A 8 21.41 -7.42 27.93
N ARG A 9 21.32 -8.33 28.92
CA ARG A 9 20.04 -8.77 29.48
C ARG A 9 19.18 -7.58 29.89
N LEU A 10 17.99 -7.51 29.32
CA LEU A 10 17.04 -6.43 29.57
C LEU A 10 16.34 -6.59 30.93
N ASN A 11 16.21 -5.49 31.67
CA ASN A 11 15.42 -5.43 32.89
C ASN A 11 13.93 -5.24 32.57
N ASN A 12 13.02 -5.51 33.53
CA ASN A 12 11.56 -5.45 33.34
C ASN A 12 11.06 -4.14 32.74
N LYS A 13 11.63 -3.00 33.14
CA LYS A 13 11.29 -1.68 32.56
C LYS A 13 11.67 -1.58 31.08
N GLN A 14 12.82 -2.13 30.71
CA GLN A 14 13.28 -2.14 29.31
C GLN A 14 12.43 -3.11 28.48
N LEU A 15 12.05 -4.26 29.03
CA LEU A 15 11.14 -5.20 28.36
C LEU A 15 9.78 -4.57 28.04
N ALA A 16 9.19 -3.82 28.97
CA ALA A 16 7.95 -3.07 28.72
C ALA A 16 8.13 -1.98 27.65
N MET A 17 9.30 -1.34 27.59
CA MET A 17 9.62 -0.37 26.52
C MET A 17 9.75 -1.06 25.16
N VAL A 18 10.39 -2.23 25.10
CA VAL A 18 10.51 -3.04 23.87
C VAL A 18 9.13 -3.45 23.37
N GLU A 19 8.26 -3.93 24.24
CA GLU A 19 6.87 -4.28 23.88
C GLU A 19 6.12 -3.07 23.31
N LYS A 20 6.22 -1.90 23.96
CA LYS A 20 5.61 -0.66 23.44
C LYS A 20 6.18 -0.30 22.06
N SER A 21 7.50 -0.37 21.90
CA SER A 21 8.17 -0.05 20.65
C SER A 21 7.79 -1.01 19.51
N LEU A 22 7.51 -2.28 19.82
CA LEU A 22 7.03 -3.27 18.87
C LEU A 22 5.64 -2.88 18.32
N PHE A 23 4.71 -2.52 19.21
CA PHE A 23 3.38 -2.08 18.79
C PHE A 23 3.42 -0.78 17.99
N GLU A 24 4.26 0.17 18.42
CA GLU A 24 4.44 1.44 17.72
C GLU A 24 5.06 1.25 16.34
N LEU A 25 6.09 0.41 16.23
CA LEU A 25 6.72 0.09 14.96
C LEU A 25 5.77 -0.64 14.01
N LEU A 26 4.96 -1.58 14.51
CA LEU A 26 3.91 -2.24 13.72
C LEU A 26 2.90 -1.23 13.18
N ARG A 27 2.42 -0.32 14.03
CA ARG A 27 1.48 0.73 13.62
C ARG A 27 2.08 1.62 12.54
N ASN A 28 3.33 2.05 12.72
CA ASN A 28 4.03 2.91 11.78
C ASN A 28 4.33 2.20 10.45
N GLN A 29 4.69 0.91 10.49
CA GLN A 29 4.93 0.14 9.27
C GLN A 29 3.64 -0.11 8.51
N LYS A 30 2.50 -0.28 9.18
CA LYS A 30 1.21 -0.49 8.51
C LYS A 30 0.77 0.70 7.66
N SER A 31 1.15 1.92 8.05
CA SER A 31 0.83 3.14 7.30
C SER A 31 1.88 3.50 6.24
N GLN A 32 2.98 2.76 6.13
CA GLN A 32 4.09 3.08 5.22
C GLN A 32 4.40 1.92 4.27
N VAL A 33 4.56 2.26 3.00
CA VAL A 33 4.99 1.31 1.95
C VAL A 33 6.51 1.10 1.97
N VAL A 34 7.25 2.06 2.55
CA VAL A 34 8.71 2.00 2.73
C VAL A 34 9.05 1.31 4.06
N PRO A 35 10.16 0.54 4.14
CA PRO A 35 10.62 -0.02 5.41
C PRO A 35 10.86 1.05 6.47
N VAL A 36 10.17 0.96 7.59
CA VAL A 36 10.34 1.88 8.73
C VAL A 36 11.63 1.52 9.47
N GLU A 37 12.35 2.53 9.97
CA GLU A 37 13.58 2.34 10.73
C GLU A 37 13.32 1.64 12.08
N LEU A 38 14.29 0.86 12.55
CA LEU A 38 14.20 0.23 13.86
C LEU A 38 14.43 1.26 14.97
N PRO A 39 13.67 1.22 16.08
CA PRO A 39 13.77 2.23 17.14
C PRO A 39 15.05 2.08 17.98
N VAL A 40 15.61 0.87 18.04
CA VAL A 40 16.83 0.55 18.80
C VAL A 40 17.73 -0.40 18.01
N PRO A 41 19.06 -0.33 18.18
CA PRO A 41 19.96 -1.38 17.72
C PRO A 41 19.59 -2.73 18.34
N SER A 42 19.82 -3.82 17.60
CA SER A 42 19.53 -5.19 18.07
C SER A 42 18.07 -5.38 18.52
N PHE A 43 17.13 -4.68 17.85
CA PHE A 43 15.70 -4.73 18.15
C PHE A 43 15.16 -6.17 18.18
N TRP A 44 15.48 -6.99 17.18
CA TRP A 44 15.01 -8.37 17.11
C TRP A 44 15.54 -9.25 18.25
N VAL A 45 16.79 -9.04 18.67
CA VAL A 45 17.35 -9.71 19.86
C VAL A 45 16.59 -9.29 21.12
N SER A 46 16.28 -8.01 21.25
CA SER A 46 15.50 -7.47 22.38
C SER A 46 14.08 -8.03 22.43
N VAL A 47 13.42 -8.17 21.27
CA VAL A 47 12.11 -8.82 21.14
C VAL A 47 12.18 -10.31 21.51
N GLY A 48 13.28 -10.99 21.15
CA GLY A 48 13.55 -12.37 21.57
C GLY A 48 13.66 -12.49 23.10
N GLN A 49 14.37 -11.58 23.76
CA GLN A 49 14.45 -11.54 25.22
C GLN A 49 13.08 -11.30 25.88
N LEU A 50 12.24 -10.44 25.29
CA LEU A 50 10.86 -10.21 25.74
C LEU A 50 10.01 -11.49 25.64
N LEU A 51 10.06 -12.20 24.52
CA LEU A 51 9.33 -13.46 24.36
C LEU A 51 9.76 -14.49 25.40
N HIS A 52 11.07 -14.68 25.57
CA HIS A 52 11.59 -15.63 26.55
C HIS A 52 11.19 -15.28 27.99
N HIS A 53 11.21 -14.00 28.34
CA HIS A 53 10.73 -13.53 29.65
C HIS A 53 9.26 -13.88 29.88
N LEU A 54 8.39 -13.59 28.90
CA LEU A 54 6.95 -13.86 29.02
C LEU A 54 6.64 -15.36 29.03
N GLU A 55 7.39 -16.17 28.29
CA GLU A 55 7.31 -17.63 28.33
C GLU A 55 7.69 -18.18 29.71
N ASN A 56 8.77 -17.67 30.31
CA ASN A 56 9.19 -18.08 31.65
C ASN A 56 8.17 -17.66 32.70
N GLU A 57 7.68 -16.42 32.65
CA GLU A 57 6.63 -15.94 33.56
C GLU A 57 5.35 -16.80 33.47
N LEU A 58 4.95 -17.20 32.26
CA LEU A 58 3.82 -18.10 32.04
C LEU A 58 4.09 -19.48 32.64
N ALA A 59 5.27 -20.05 32.38
CA ALA A 59 5.66 -21.36 32.89
C ALA A 59 5.74 -21.39 34.43
N GLU A 60 6.27 -20.34 35.04
CA GLU A 60 6.30 -20.16 36.50
C GLU A 60 4.88 -20.06 37.07
N THR A 61 4.01 -19.26 36.45
CA THR A 61 2.60 -19.14 36.88
C THR A 61 1.87 -20.48 36.83
N ILE A 62 2.09 -21.27 35.77
CA ILE A 62 1.49 -22.60 35.63
C ILE A 62 2.06 -23.57 36.69
N ARG A 63 3.35 -23.47 37.01
CA ARG A 63 3.99 -24.32 38.02
C ARG A 63 3.49 -24.00 39.44
N ASP A 64 3.36 -22.72 39.77
CA ASP A 64 3.05 -22.27 41.13
C ASP A 64 1.56 -22.30 41.44
N LYS A 65 0.72 -21.92 40.48
CA LYS A 65 -0.74 -21.72 40.67
C LYS A 65 -1.59 -22.64 39.80
N GLY A 66 -0.98 -23.40 38.87
CA GLY A 66 -1.70 -24.21 37.90
C GLY A 66 -2.27 -23.39 36.73
N MET A 67 -3.02 -24.07 35.86
CA MET A 67 -3.68 -23.47 34.71
C MET A 67 -4.95 -22.71 35.15
N GLY A 68 -4.78 -21.49 35.64
CA GLY A 68 -5.88 -20.60 36.06
C GLY A 68 -6.07 -19.37 35.16
N ALA A 69 -6.95 -18.46 35.56
CA ALA A 69 -7.24 -17.22 34.81
C ALA A 69 -5.99 -16.35 34.56
N GLU A 70 -5.09 -16.28 35.53
CA GLU A 70 -3.81 -15.55 35.42
C GLU A 70 -2.89 -16.14 34.34
N ALA A 71 -2.75 -17.47 34.30
CA ALA A 71 -1.98 -18.18 33.27
C ALA A 71 -2.63 -18.01 31.88
N GLN A 72 -3.97 -18.05 31.79
CA GLN A 72 -4.68 -17.80 30.54
C GLN A 72 -4.45 -16.36 30.03
N MET A 73 -4.47 -15.36 30.91
CA MET A 73 -4.21 -13.97 30.53
C MET A 73 -2.76 -13.78 30.05
N LYS A 74 -1.77 -14.36 30.74
CA LYS A 74 -0.36 -14.36 30.30
C LYS A 74 -0.18 -15.09 28.96
N SER A 75 -0.84 -16.23 28.77
CA SER A 75 -0.86 -16.98 27.50
C SER A 75 -1.43 -16.15 26.35
N ARG A 76 -2.56 -15.46 26.57
CA ARG A 76 -3.17 -14.57 25.58
C ARG A 76 -2.25 -13.40 25.21
N ARG A 77 -1.61 -12.76 26.20
CA ARG A 77 -0.64 -11.68 25.96
C ARG A 77 0.55 -12.16 25.13
N LEU A 78 1.12 -13.31 25.46
CA LEU A 78 2.20 -13.92 24.70
C LEU A 78 1.77 -14.23 23.25
N GLY A 79 0.56 -14.77 23.07
CA GLY A 79 -0.04 -15.00 21.76
C GLY A 79 -0.16 -13.71 20.93
N ASN A 80 -0.69 -12.64 21.53
CA ASN A 80 -0.83 -11.34 20.86
C ASN A 80 0.53 -10.79 20.39
N ILE A 81 1.56 -10.87 21.23
CA ILE A 81 2.91 -10.41 20.87
C ILE A 81 3.48 -11.23 19.70
N ARG A 82 3.30 -12.55 19.71
CA ARG A 82 3.74 -13.42 18.59
C ARG A 82 3.04 -13.08 17.28
N THR A 83 1.74 -12.77 17.33
CA THR A 83 1.00 -12.30 16.16
C THR A 83 1.55 -10.97 15.66
N CYS A 84 1.78 -10.00 16.55
CA CYS A 84 2.36 -8.71 16.17
C CYS A 84 3.76 -8.84 15.53
N ILE A 85 4.60 -9.75 16.02
CA ILE A 85 5.91 -10.04 15.42
C ILE A 85 5.74 -10.60 14.01
N SER A 86 4.84 -11.58 13.83
CA SER A 86 4.56 -12.17 12.52
C SER A 86 4.06 -11.13 11.53
N ASP A 87 3.10 -10.30 11.95
CA ASP A 87 2.53 -9.23 11.12
C ASP A 87 3.56 -8.17 10.76
N LEU A 88 4.35 -7.72 11.73
CA LEU A 88 5.41 -6.75 11.49
C LEU A 88 6.43 -7.31 10.50
N THR A 89 6.89 -8.54 10.71
CA THR A 89 7.88 -9.18 9.84
C THR A 89 7.35 -9.28 8.41
N ARG A 90 6.10 -9.72 8.24
CA ARG A 90 5.46 -9.79 6.92
C ARG A 90 5.40 -8.43 6.23
N LEU A 91 4.95 -7.40 6.94
CA LEU A 91 4.85 -6.05 6.39
C LEU A 91 6.23 -5.50 6.00
N ARG A 92 7.23 -5.69 6.86
CA ARG A 92 8.61 -5.26 6.61
C ARG A 92 9.22 -5.97 5.41
N LEU A 93 9.10 -7.29 5.32
CA LEU A 93 9.63 -8.05 4.19
C LEU A 93 8.99 -7.62 2.87
N ASN A 94 7.68 -7.34 2.88
CA ASN A 94 6.98 -6.83 1.71
C ASN A 94 7.53 -5.44 1.32
N ALA A 95 7.64 -4.52 2.28
CA ALA A 95 8.20 -3.19 2.06
C ALA A 95 9.65 -3.25 1.51
N PHE A 96 10.50 -4.12 2.07
CA PHE A 96 11.86 -4.31 1.57
C PHE A 96 11.89 -4.90 0.17
N THR A 97 10.98 -5.83 -0.14
CA THR A 97 10.87 -6.42 -1.48
C THR A 97 10.49 -5.36 -2.51
N GLN A 98 9.44 -4.59 -2.24
CA GLN A 98 9.01 -3.52 -3.13
C GLN A 98 10.12 -2.48 -3.31
N ASN A 99 10.75 -2.05 -2.22
CA ASN A 99 11.86 -1.10 -2.27
C ASN A 99 13.06 -1.64 -3.08
N ALA A 100 13.45 -2.91 -2.88
CA ALA A 100 14.54 -3.54 -3.61
C ALA A 100 14.24 -3.66 -5.11
N VAL A 101 13.04 -4.10 -5.47
CA VAL A 101 12.64 -4.24 -6.88
C VAL A 101 12.62 -2.88 -7.57
N LEU A 102 11.91 -1.90 -7.00
CA LEU A 102 11.80 -0.57 -7.59
C LEU A 102 13.16 0.13 -7.67
N SER A 103 13.98 0.07 -6.62
CA SER A 103 15.31 0.68 -6.65
C SER A 103 16.21 0.08 -7.73
N ASN A 104 16.14 -1.23 -8.01
CA ASN A 104 16.94 -1.86 -9.05
C ASN A 104 16.39 -1.68 -10.47
N LEU A 105 15.07 -1.52 -10.63
CA LEU A 105 14.47 -1.15 -11.92
C LEU A 105 14.78 0.30 -12.29
N MET A 106 14.85 1.20 -11.32
CA MET A 106 15.18 2.62 -11.52
C MET A 106 16.69 2.87 -11.72
N LYS A 107 17.55 1.89 -11.44
CA LYS A 107 18.98 1.96 -11.77
C LYS A 107 19.16 1.80 -13.28
N SER A 108 19.47 2.91 -13.95
CA SER A 108 19.82 2.93 -15.38
C SER A 108 21.20 2.26 -15.60
N PRO A 109 21.42 1.55 -16.73
CA PRO A 109 22.73 0.99 -17.09
C PRO A 109 23.82 2.06 -17.22
N GLN A 110 23.44 3.31 -17.51
CA GLN A 110 24.37 4.43 -17.73
C GLN A 110 24.92 5.06 -16.43
N GLY A 111 24.62 4.49 -15.25
CA GLY A 111 25.22 4.87 -13.97
C GLY A 111 24.26 5.54 -12.97
N ASP A 112 24.69 5.53 -11.71
CA ASP A 112 23.95 5.94 -10.49
C ASP A 112 23.29 7.33 -10.50
N ALA A 113 23.58 8.17 -11.51
CA ALA A 113 23.11 9.56 -11.57
C ALA A 113 21.57 9.69 -11.61
N MET A 114 20.86 8.72 -12.19
CA MET A 114 19.40 8.76 -12.28
C MET A 114 18.70 8.32 -10.97
N SER A 115 19.36 7.50 -10.14
CA SER A 115 18.77 7.00 -8.89
C SER A 115 18.61 8.11 -7.84
N SER A 116 19.50 9.10 -7.84
CA SER A 116 19.39 10.30 -7.00
C SER A 116 18.42 11.36 -7.55
N ALA A 117 18.14 11.37 -8.86
CA ALA A 117 17.25 12.35 -9.49
C ALA A 117 15.75 11.99 -9.35
N ALA A 118 15.43 10.71 -9.14
CA ALA A 118 14.05 10.20 -9.13
C ALA A 118 13.35 10.23 -7.75
N GLY A 119 13.94 10.88 -6.74
CA GLY A 119 13.32 11.00 -5.40
C GLY A 119 13.16 9.66 -4.65
N PHE A 120 13.88 8.61 -5.05
CA PHE A 120 13.80 7.32 -4.37
C PHE A 120 14.56 7.38 -3.05
N GLN A 121 13.87 7.13 -1.93
CA GLN A 121 14.47 7.23 -0.61
C GLN A 121 15.55 6.16 -0.42
N SER A 122 16.80 6.60 -0.24
CA SER A 122 17.88 5.73 0.18
C SER A 122 17.65 5.30 1.63
N LEU A 123 17.66 4.00 1.89
CA LEU A 123 17.50 3.45 3.24
C LEU A 123 18.74 3.73 4.10
N ASP A 124 18.54 4.24 5.32
CA ASP A 124 19.62 4.32 6.31
C ASP A 124 19.89 2.92 6.89
N TRP A 125 20.82 2.22 6.25
CA TRP A 125 21.18 0.86 6.64
C TRP A 125 21.69 0.75 8.08
N GLN A 126 22.19 1.82 8.71
CA GLN A 126 22.64 1.75 10.11
C GLN A 126 21.47 1.50 11.08
N ARG A 127 20.25 1.83 10.67
CA ARG A 127 19.01 1.70 11.46
C ARG A 127 18.20 0.46 11.14
N HIS A 128 18.76 -0.43 10.34
CA HIS A 128 18.16 -1.71 9.96
C HIS A 128 19.03 -2.89 10.39
N ASP A 129 18.38 -4.04 10.55
CA ASP A 129 19.05 -5.25 10.96
C ASP A 129 19.97 -5.81 9.85
N ALA A 130 21.06 -6.49 10.23
CA ALA A 130 21.99 -7.09 9.28
C ALA A 130 21.32 -8.17 8.40
N ALA A 131 20.39 -8.95 8.95
CA ALA A 131 19.64 -9.95 8.20
C ALA A 131 18.66 -9.30 7.20
N GLU A 132 18.02 -8.19 7.59
CA GLU A 132 17.14 -7.42 6.69
C GLU A 132 17.93 -6.85 5.51
N ARG A 133 19.14 -6.33 5.77
CA ARG A 133 20.04 -5.84 4.73
C ARG A 133 20.47 -6.97 3.77
N ALA A 134 20.82 -8.13 4.31
CA ALA A 134 21.19 -9.29 3.50
C ALA A 134 20.01 -9.77 2.62
N PHE A 135 18.79 -9.78 3.16
CA PHE A 135 17.57 -10.10 2.42
C PHE A 135 17.33 -9.10 1.26
N HIS A 136 17.40 -7.80 1.53
CA HIS A 136 17.23 -6.76 0.51
C HIS A 136 18.27 -6.86 -0.61
N ALA A 137 19.56 -7.04 -0.26
CA ALA A 137 20.61 -7.24 -1.24
C ALA A 137 20.38 -8.51 -2.09
N GLY A 138 19.91 -9.60 -1.47
CA GLY A 138 19.54 -10.83 -2.17
C GLY A 138 18.44 -10.64 -3.21
N ILE A 139 17.40 -9.85 -2.90
CA ILE A 139 16.36 -9.49 -3.87
C ILE A 139 16.95 -8.67 -5.00
N GLY A 140 17.84 -7.72 -4.71
CA GLY A 140 18.55 -6.96 -5.76
C GLY A 140 19.27 -7.85 -6.77
N HIS A 141 19.99 -8.88 -6.29
CA HIS A 141 20.63 -9.86 -7.18
C HIS A 141 19.63 -10.67 -8.00
N LEU A 142 18.48 -11.05 -7.44
CA LEU A 142 17.42 -11.76 -8.17
C LEU A 142 16.80 -10.88 -9.26
N VAL A 143 16.59 -9.59 -8.97
CA VAL A 143 16.07 -8.62 -9.96
C VAL A 143 17.07 -8.43 -11.09
N GLU A 144 18.36 -8.28 -10.78
CA GLU A 144 19.37 -8.19 -11.83
C GLU A 144 19.43 -9.47 -12.65
N LYS A 145 19.45 -10.64 -12.02
CA LYS A 145 19.39 -11.91 -12.75
C LYS A 145 18.20 -11.96 -13.71
N TYR A 146 17.01 -11.58 -13.26
CA TYR A 146 15.82 -11.48 -14.10
C TYR A 146 16.02 -10.51 -15.27
N LYS A 147 16.53 -9.28 -15.02
CA LYS A 147 16.81 -8.28 -16.05
C LYS A 147 17.73 -8.83 -17.15
N HIS A 148 18.74 -9.61 -16.78
CA HIS A 148 19.64 -10.25 -17.73
C HIS A 148 18.93 -11.35 -18.55
N GLU A 149 18.18 -12.24 -17.89
CA GLU A 149 17.47 -13.36 -18.53
C GLU A 149 16.44 -12.89 -19.56
N VAL A 150 15.73 -11.79 -19.29
CA VAL A 150 14.75 -11.22 -20.22
C VAL A 150 15.34 -10.18 -21.18
N SER A 151 16.66 -9.96 -21.13
CA SER A 151 17.32 -8.90 -21.90
C SER A 151 16.63 -7.53 -21.74
N TRP A 152 16.32 -7.16 -20.50
CA TRP A 152 15.56 -5.96 -20.13
C TRP A 152 16.03 -4.68 -20.85
N ASN A 153 17.35 -4.48 -20.97
CA ASN A 153 17.89 -3.31 -21.66
C ASN A 153 17.51 -3.26 -23.14
N ALA A 154 17.49 -4.40 -23.84
CA ALA A 154 17.03 -4.49 -25.22
C ALA A 154 15.50 -4.29 -25.31
N LEU A 155 14.73 -4.67 -24.28
CA LEU A 155 13.30 -4.36 -24.23
C LEU A 155 13.05 -2.87 -24.05
N GLN A 156 13.83 -2.18 -23.20
CA GLN A 156 13.61 -0.78 -22.85
C GLN A 156 14.19 0.22 -23.88
N HIS A 157 15.33 -0.09 -24.49
CA HIS A 157 16.05 0.81 -25.41
C HIS A 157 15.95 0.34 -26.88
N GLY A 158 15.20 -0.73 -27.13
CA GLY A 158 15.29 -1.53 -28.34
C GLY A 158 16.55 -2.40 -28.31
N SER A 159 16.47 -3.59 -28.90
CA SER A 159 17.68 -4.24 -29.37
C SER A 159 18.34 -3.18 -30.24
N SER A 160 19.56 -2.78 -29.92
CA SER A 160 20.40 -2.17 -30.95
C SER A 160 20.63 -3.26 -31.98
N THR A 161 19.60 -3.56 -32.79
CA THR A 161 19.81 -3.78 -34.21
C THR A 161 20.61 -2.57 -34.57
N GLU A 162 21.91 -2.81 -34.73
CA GLU A 162 22.75 -2.04 -35.60
C GLU A 162 21.82 -1.33 -36.58
N THR A 163 21.84 0.00 -36.58
CA THR A 163 21.72 0.67 -37.86
C THR A 163 22.72 -0.08 -38.73
N ILE A 164 22.24 -1.09 -39.47
CA ILE A 164 22.90 -1.59 -40.64
C ILE A 164 23.18 -0.28 -41.34
N SER A 165 24.44 0.14 -41.32
CA SER A 165 24.90 1.23 -42.15
C SER A 165 24.40 0.79 -43.50
N ALA A 166 23.29 1.40 -43.96
CA ALA A 166 22.61 0.96 -45.15
C ALA A 166 23.72 0.90 -46.18
N PRO A 167 24.01 -0.26 -46.79
CA PRO A 167 25.11 -0.37 -47.73
C PRO A 167 24.85 0.73 -48.73
N LYS A 168 25.76 1.72 -48.77
CA LYS A 168 25.60 2.98 -49.53
C LYS A 168 24.92 2.61 -50.84
N ALA A 169 23.62 2.91 -50.95
CA ALA A 169 22.83 2.43 -52.06
C ALA A 169 23.38 3.15 -53.29
N VAL A 170 24.24 2.45 -54.02
CA VAL A 170 24.69 2.87 -55.33
C VAL A 170 23.42 2.89 -56.18
N GLY A 171 22.91 4.09 -56.47
CA GLY A 171 22.01 4.27 -57.61
C GLY A 171 20.60 4.81 -57.35
N HIS A 172 20.34 5.60 -56.31
CA HIS A 172 19.24 6.57 -56.41
C HIS A 172 19.58 7.87 -55.68
N SER A 173 19.55 8.97 -56.44
CA SER A 173 19.72 10.31 -55.92
C SER A 173 18.55 10.70 -55.02
N PRO A 174 18.79 11.50 -53.97
CA PRO A 174 17.74 12.05 -53.13
C PRO A 174 16.83 13.01 -53.92
N LEU A 175 15.60 13.18 -53.43
CA LEU A 175 14.50 13.95 -54.02
C LEU A 175 14.82 15.44 -54.30
N THR A 176 15.96 15.93 -53.81
CA THR A 176 16.48 17.28 -54.04
C THR A 176 16.99 17.53 -55.46
N GLU A 177 17.20 16.49 -56.28
CA GLU A 177 17.62 16.63 -57.69
C GLU A 177 16.45 16.96 -58.64
N PHE A 178 15.20 16.84 -58.18
CA PHE A 178 14.00 17.13 -59.01
C PHE A 178 13.53 18.59 -58.95
N SER A 179 14.26 19.47 -58.28
CA SER A 179 13.98 20.92 -58.29
C SER A 179 14.91 21.60 -59.29
N GLU A 180 14.35 22.06 -60.42
CA GLU A 180 15.09 22.83 -61.43
C GLU A 180 15.72 24.10 -60.81
N PRO A 181 16.94 24.49 -61.22
CA PRO A 181 17.59 25.68 -60.72
C PRO A 181 16.98 26.91 -61.42
N GLN A 182 16.13 27.66 -60.71
CA GLN A 182 15.79 29.01 -61.13
C GLN A 182 16.95 29.94 -60.77
N GLU A 183 17.70 30.36 -61.78
CA GLU A 183 18.73 31.39 -61.67
C GLU A 183 18.13 32.72 -61.17
N GLU A 184 19.01 33.44 -60.50
CA GLU A 184 18.79 34.48 -59.52
C GLU A 184 18.74 35.85 -60.20
N ASP A 185 17.66 36.63 -59.98
CA ASP A 185 17.84 38.06 -59.75
C ASP A 185 16.66 38.69 -58.97
N SER A 186 17.04 39.43 -57.92
CA SER A 186 16.35 40.57 -57.32
C SER A 186 14.87 40.42 -56.90
N VAL A 187 14.64 40.17 -55.60
CA VAL A 187 14.11 41.17 -54.65
C VAL A 187 14.50 40.72 -53.24
N VAL A 188 15.24 41.58 -52.52
CA VAL A 188 15.38 41.50 -51.06
C VAL A 188 13.99 41.46 -50.45
N THR A 189 13.58 40.29 -49.99
CA THR A 189 12.62 40.18 -48.89
C THR A 189 13.21 39.16 -47.94
N THR A 190 13.77 39.65 -46.84
CA THR A 190 14.05 38.84 -45.65
C THR A 190 12.83 37.93 -45.40
N PRO A 191 12.96 36.60 -45.42
CA PRO A 191 11.91 35.77 -44.87
C PRO A 191 11.92 36.08 -43.38
N ALA A 192 10.83 36.67 -42.91
CA ALA A 192 10.54 36.80 -41.50
C ALA A 192 10.85 35.46 -40.80
N PRO A 193 11.28 35.47 -39.52
CA PRO A 193 11.33 34.24 -38.74
C PRO A 193 9.99 33.55 -38.93
N VAL A 194 10.01 32.33 -39.43
CA VAL A 194 8.81 31.50 -39.54
C VAL A 194 8.18 31.51 -38.16
N GLN A 195 7.08 32.27 -38.03
CA GLN A 195 6.22 32.15 -36.88
C GLN A 195 5.86 30.67 -36.80
N PRO A 196 5.92 30.05 -35.61
CA PRO A 196 5.36 28.72 -35.44
C PRO A 196 3.97 28.77 -36.05
N ALA A 197 3.70 27.83 -36.97
CA ALA A 197 2.39 27.62 -37.57
C ALA A 197 1.37 27.88 -36.47
N SER A 198 0.46 28.82 -36.74
CA SER A 198 -0.52 29.36 -35.80
C SER A 198 -0.74 28.37 -34.68
N SER A 199 -0.50 28.77 -33.42
CA SER A 199 -0.95 28.01 -32.26
C SER A 199 -2.39 27.64 -32.53
N GLY A 200 -2.60 26.46 -33.12
CA GLY A 200 -3.91 25.90 -33.31
C GLY A 200 -4.39 25.84 -31.89
N ASN A 201 -5.51 26.53 -31.64
CA ASN A 201 -6.17 26.48 -30.36
C ASN A 201 -6.30 24.99 -30.05
N TRP A 202 -5.39 24.48 -29.22
CA TRP A 202 -5.53 23.16 -28.66
C TRP A 202 -6.73 23.36 -27.76
N ASP A 203 -7.91 23.08 -28.30
CA ASP A 203 -9.10 22.91 -27.50
C ASP A 203 -8.78 21.72 -26.63
N ASP A 204 -8.36 22.04 -25.41
CA ASP A 204 -8.19 21.08 -24.35
C ASP A 204 -9.52 20.34 -24.24
N PRO A 205 -9.58 19.05 -24.58
CA PRO A 205 -10.83 18.32 -24.44
C PRO A 205 -11.20 18.32 -22.96
N ASP A 206 -12.40 18.81 -22.63
CA ASP A 206 -12.90 18.90 -21.23
C ASP A 206 -12.82 17.57 -20.47
N MET A 207 -12.69 16.47 -21.21
CA MET A 207 -12.59 15.10 -20.74
C MET A 207 -11.22 14.54 -21.09
N ASP A 208 -10.43 14.24 -20.05
CA ASP A 208 -9.16 13.55 -20.25
C ASP A 208 -9.38 12.11 -20.76
N GLU A 209 -8.33 11.50 -21.31
CA GLU A 209 -8.41 10.14 -21.86
C GLU A 209 -8.78 9.12 -20.77
N GLU A 210 -8.45 9.40 -19.52
CA GLU A 210 -8.74 8.53 -18.38
C GLU A 210 -10.24 8.47 -18.07
N ASP A 211 -10.92 9.61 -18.08
CA ASP A 211 -12.36 9.69 -17.87
C ASP A 211 -13.16 9.12 -19.04
N ARG A 212 -12.64 9.19 -20.27
CA ARG A 212 -13.23 8.48 -21.42
C ARG A 212 -13.17 6.97 -21.25
N ILE A 213 -12.05 6.44 -20.76
CA ILE A 213 -11.88 5.01 -20.50
C ILE A 213 -12.80 4.55 -19.37
N ARG A 214 -12.97 5.35 -18.30
CA ARG A 214 -13.92 5.04 -17.20
C ARG A 214 -15.38 4.97 -17.65
N GLN A 215 -15.78 5.79 -18.62
CA GLN A 215 -17.13 5.72 -19.20
C GLN A 215 -17.35 4.48 -20.06
N ILE A 216 -16.30 3.96 -20.69
CA ILE A 216 -16.34 2.75 -21.52
C ILE A 216 -16.29 1.49 -20.64
N ASP A 217 -15.54 1.51 -19.53
CA ASP A 217 -15.44 0.41 -18.55
C ASP A 217 -16.66 0.31 -17.62
N ALA A 218 -17.65 1.20 -17.75
CA ALA A 218 -18.99 0.99 -17.23
C ALA A 218 -19.71 -0.08 -18.07
N PHE A 219 -19.22 -1.31 -18.01
CA PHE A 219 -19.86 -2.46 -18.63
C PHE A 219 -21.32 -2.55 -18.15
N PRO A 220 -22.31 -2.66 -19.06
CA PRO A 220 -23.68 -2.88 -18.65
C PRO A 220 -23.75 -4.23 -17.92
N ASN A 221 -24.29 -4.20 -16.71
CA ASN A 221 -24.61 -5.38 -15.92
C ASN A 221 -25.29 -6.45 -16.80
N ARG A 222 -24.57 -7.51 -17.22
CA ARG A 222 -24.96 -8.92 -17.07
C ARG A 222 -24.11 -9.93 -17.88
N ALA A 223 -23.63 -10.92 -17.12
CA ALA A 223 -23.40 -12.34 -17.40
C ALA A 223 -22.35 -12.77 -18.44
N THR A 224 -21.24 -13.29 -17.94
CA THR A 224 -20.63 -14.53 -18.46
C THR A 224 -20.26 -15.44 -17.29
N GLY A 225 -20.71 -16.70 -17.36
CA GLY A 225 -20.64 -17.66 -16.29
C GLY A 225 -19.29 -18.36 -16.17
N ALA A 226 -18.82 -18.48 -14.93
CA ALA A 226 -18.15 -19.65 -14.38
C ALA A 226 -18.21 -19.52 -12.84
N SER A 227 -18.71 -20.56 -12.19
CA SER A 227 -19.12 -20.57 -10.79
C SER A 227 -18.00 -20.21 -9.81
N SER A 228 -18.23 -19.16 -9.02
CA SER A 228 -17.47 -18.90 -7.79
C SER A 228 -17.90 -19.91 -6.71
N PRO A 229 -17.02 -20.29 -5.76
CA PRO A 229 -17.42 -21.12 -4.61
C PRO A 229 -18.54 -20.42 -3.84
N PRO A 230 -19.46 -21.17 -3.18
CA PRO A 230 -20.52 -20.56 -2.41
C PRO A 230 -19.92 -19.63 -1.36
N ALA A 231 -20.40 -18.39 -1.36
CA ALA A 231 -20.12 -17.44 -0.30
C ALA A 231 -20.49 -18.09 1.05
N PRO A 232 -19.76 -17.78 2.14
CA PRO A 232 -20.25 -18.12 3.47
C PRO A 232 -21.68 -17.58 3.61
N PRO A 233 -22.60 -18.33 4.26
CA PRO A 233 -23.94 -17.81 4.50
C PRO A 233 -23.80 -16.48 5.21
N ASP A 234 -24.43 -15.45 4.63
CA ASP A 234 -24.69 -14.21 5.35
C ASP A 234 -25.32 -14.59 6.69
N PRO A 235 -24.90 -13.99 7.83
CA PRO A 235 -25.67 -14.16 9.04
C PRO A 235 -27.09 -13.76 8.68
N ASP A 236 -28.07 -14.60 9.03
CA ASP A 236 -29.47 -14.25 8.91
C ASP A 236 -29.63 -12.86 9.53
N GLU A 237 -29.77 -11.83 8.67
CA GLU A 237 -30.21 -10.52 9.10
C GLU A 237 -31.66 -10.74 9.46
N ASP A 238 -31.85 -11.20 10.70
CA ASP A 238 -33.08 -11.05 11.43
C ASP A 238 -33.24 -9.53 11.58
N ASP A 239 -33.72 -8.91 10.51
CA ASP A 239 -34.07 -7.50 10.39
C ASP A 239 -35.36 -7.27 11.19
N GLY A 240 -35.33 -7.74 12.44
CA GLY A 240 -36.37 -7.63 13.41
C GLY A 240 -36.53 -6.17 13.76
N LEU A 241 -37.53 -5.53 13.16
CA LEU A 241 -37.94 -4.19 13.54
C LEU A 241 -38.32 -4.19 15.03
N MET A 242 -37.64 -3.36 15.82
CA MET A 242 -37.94 -3.16 17.23
C MET A 242 -38.63 -1.81 17.42
N ARG A 243 -39.74 -1.83 18.16
CA ARG A 243 -40.42 -0.59 18.61
C ARG A 243 -39.70 -0.03 19.81
N ILE A 244 -39.29 1.23 19.72
CA ILE A 244 -38.62 1.96 20.80
C ILE A 244 -39.38 3.23 21.14
N LEU A 245 -39.39 3.62 22.41
CA LEU A 245 -39.88 4.90 22.90
C LEU A 245 -38.69 5.86 23.06
N ILE A 246 -38.73 7.01 22.41
CA ILE A 246 -37.67 8.00 22.47
C ILE A 246 -37.78 8.80 23.78
N LEU A 247 -36.69 8.87 24.55
CA LEU A 247 -36.65 9.55 25.84
C LEU A 247 -36.17 11.01 25.75
N LYS A 248 -35.45 11.36 24.68
CA LYS A 248 -34.87 12.69 24.47
C LYS A 248 -34.98 13.12 23.01
N ASP A 249 -35.22 14.41 22.80
CA ASP A 249 -35.21 15.01 21.46
C ASP A 249 -33.83 14.87 20.82
N MET A 250 -33.82 14.53 19.53
CA MET A 250 -32.60 14.51 18.73
C MET A 250 -32.65 15.58 17.65
N ASP A 251 -31.67 16.49 17.69
CA ASP A 251 -31.54 17.59 16.75
C ASP A 251 -31.04 17.15 15.36
N GLU A 252 -30.38 15.98 15.28
CA GLU A 252 -29.84 15.42 14.04
C GLU A 252 -30.72 14.28 13.52
N PRO A 253 -31.16 14.32 12.24
CA PRO A 253 -31.92 13.24 11.64
C PRO A 253 -31.07 11.99 11.47
N ILE A 254 -31.63 10.83 11.81
CA ILE A 254 -30.98 9.53 11.65
C ILE A 254 -31.41 8.93 10.31
N ILE A 255 -30.46 8.36 9.57
CA ILE A 255 -30.73 7.66 8.31
C ILE A 255 -31.16 6.23 8.66
N SER A 256 -32.39 5.86 8.29
CA SER A 256 -32.92 4.51 8.44
C SER A 256 -32.32 3.53 7.41
N ALA A 257 -32.57 2.24 7.58
CA ALA A 257 -32.11 1.19 6.66
C ALA A 257 -32.62 1.38 5.22
N ASP A 258 -33.78 2.03 5.04
CA ASP A 258 -34.35 2.40 3.73
C ASP A 258 -33.79 3.73 3.18
N GLY A 259 -32.77 4.31 3.82
CA GLY A 259 -32.14 5.57 3.41
C GLY A 259 -32.98 6.83 3.71
N SER A 260 -34.12 6.67 4.39
CA SER A 260 -34.98 7.80 4.79
C SER A 260 -34.45 8.49 6.06
N GLU A 261 -34.48 9.82 6.07
CA GLU A 261 -34.13 10.63 7.23
C GLU A 261 -35.29 10.68 8.23
N MET A 262 -35.00 10.37 9.49
CA MET A 262 -35.97 10.28 10.57
C MET A 262 -35.58 11.23 11.71
N VAL A 263 -36.49 12.15 12.05
CA VAL A 263 -36.33 13.08 13.17
C VAL A 263 -37.03 12.49 14.38
N LEU A 264 -36.30 12.29 15.48
CA LEU A 264 -36.81 11.63 16.68
C LEU A 264 -37.11 12.65 17.78
N THR A 265 -38.39 12.79 18.15
CA THR A 265 -38.79 13.64 19.30
C THR A 265 -39.14 12.81 20.53
N ALA A 266 -38.85 13.37 21.70
CA ALA A 266 -39.09 12.75 22.99
C ALA A 266 -40.59 12.45 23.17
N GLY A 267 -40.89 11.20 23.49
CA GLY A 267 -42.25 10.69 23.63
C GLY A 267 -42.77 9.95 22.39
N ASP A 268 -42.06 9.98 21.26
CA ASP A 268 -42.44 9.23 20.06
C ASP A 268 -42.13 7.74 20.19
N VAL A 269 -42.99 6.92 19.59
CA VAL A 269 -42.77 5.48 19.46
C VAL A 269 -42.47 5.16 18.00
N GLU A 270 -41.25 4.73 17.74
CA GLU A 270 -40.72 4.55 16.39
C GLU A 270 -40.25 3.11 16.17
N SER A 271 -40.36 2.63 14.93
CA SER A 271 -40.03 1.25 14.58
C SER A 271 -38.75 1.20 13.75
N CYS A 272 -37.63 0.86 14.40
CA CYS A 272 -36.30 0.88 13.79
C CYS A 272 -35.74 -0.54 13.63
N SER A 273 -34.72 -0.72 12.79
CA SER A 273 -33.96 -1.98 12.76
C SER A 273 -33.33 -2.26 14.13
N SER A 274 -33.13 -3.54 14.44
CA SER A 274 -32.54 -4.01 15.70
C SER A 274 -31.23 -3.27 16.04
N LEU A 275 -30.36 -3.09 15.04
CA LEU A 275 -29.08 -2.39 15.21
C LEU A 275 -29.25 -0.93 15.65
N ILE A 276 -30.16 -0.19 15.03
CA ILE A 276 -30.42 1.22 15.36
C ILE A 276 -31.08 1.31 16.74
N ALA A 277 -32.07 0.44 17.01
CA ALA A 277 -32.78 0.39 18.27
C ALA A 277 -31.84 0.07 19.45
N GLU A 278 -30.98 -0.95 19.32
CA GLU A 278 -30.00 -1.31 20.35
C GLU A 278 -28.99 -0.18 20.60
N THR A 279 -28.56 0.51 19.53
CA THR A 279 -27.63 1.64 19.65
C THR A 279 -28.28 2.80 20.42
N LEU A 280 -29.54 3.13 20.14
CA LEU A 280 -30.29 4.18 20.83
C LEU A 280 -30.59 3.83 22.29
N ILE A 281 -30.88 2.55 22.58
CA ILE A 281 -31.05 2.05 23.95
C ILE A 281 -29.73 2.10 24.71
N ALA A 282 -28.62 1.65 24.11
CA ALA A 282 -27.29 1.67 24.72
C ALA A 282 -26.79 3.08 24.99
N ALA A 283 -27.13 4.04 24.13
CA ALA A 283 -26.86 5.47 24.33
C ALA A 283 -27.75 6.11 25.41
N GLY A 284 -28.75 5.39 25.92
CA GLY A 284 -29.73 5.91 26.89
C GLY A 284 -30.65 6.98 26.30
N LEU A 285 -30.88 6.92 24.99
CA LEU A 285 -31.74 7.84 24.23
C LEU A 285 -33.15 7.27 24.01
N ALA A 286 -33.31 5.95 24.09
CA ALA A 286 -34.59 5.26 23.91
C ALA A 286 -34.75 4.05 24.85
N GLU A 287 -35.99 3.58 25.02
CA GLU A 287 -36.34 2.37 25.79
C GLU A 287 -37.17 1.40 24.92
N PRO A 288 -37.04 0.07 25.08
CA PRO A 288 -37.90 -0.88 24.38
C PRO A 288 -39.38 -0.65 24.69
N ALA A 289 -40.19 -0.44 23.65
CA ALA A 289 -41.63 -0.28 23.77
C ALA A 289 -42.35 -1.63 23.55
N PRO A 290 -43.50 -1.88 24.22
CA PRO A 290 -44.29 -3.08 23.97
C PRO A 290 -44.81 -3.15 22.54
N LEU A 291 -44.87 -4.36 21.96
CA LEU A 291 -45.47 -4.64 20.65
C LEU A 291 -46.93 -4.21 20.56
#